data_AF-A0A4R1LVU6-F1
#
_entry.id   AF-A0A4R1LVU6-F1
#
_cell.length_a   1.000
_cell.length_b   1.000
_cell.length_c   1.000
_cell.angle_alpha   90.00
_cell.angle_beta   90.00
_cell.angle_gamma   90.00
#
_symmetry.space_group_name_H-M   'P 1'
#
loop_
_entity.id
_entity.type
_entity.pdbx_description
1 polymer ?
#
loop_
_entity_poly.entity_id
_entity_poly.type
_entity_poly.pdbx_seq_one_letter_code
_entity_poly.pdbx_strand_id
1 'polypeptide(L)'
;MKSLKTSICSIFQNKYATAPKAITLWEALTTPWQSALIKQIQSLPYQSFEQHKLKGKLLAITPSSFQLGGRGEKHHVHHSGYLAFDIDGLKDKLDYAFNKIIQLPYISYCGKSASGKGLWGLMPIMDPSLHNEHFNAMVTYFNNLGITIDTAPRNVASYRFLAYDPHAYFNDNAQVFKETQTNEKIFVKPEINYIPIEVDQYNIWRLFNQHADFDVIHNILLEAGWKYHSTKAEKVRYTRPGKDPRNGLSAEYHTARKTFFVFSSEAPQAQFFINKGGGSPCDIVLQYAAHGDRKKARNIIKSHL
;
A
#
# COMPACT_ATOMS: atom_id res chain seq x y z
N MET A 1 -1.16 19.74 -23.50
CA MET A 1 -1.41 20.01 -22.07
C MET A 1 -2.14 18.81 -21.48
N LYS A 2 -1.74 18.28 -20.32
CA LYS A 2 -2.46 17.18 -19.66
C LYS A 2 -3.81 17.72 -19.16
N SER A 3 -4.90 16.99 -19.35
CA SER A 3 -6.25 17.43 -18.93
C SER A 3 -7.01 16.26 -18.30
N LEU A 4 -7.71 16.52 -17.20
CA LEU A 4 -8.56 15.52 -16.56
C LEU A 4 -9.63 14.96 -17.51
N LYS A 5 -10.05 15.76 -18.52
CA LYS A 5 -11.07 15.38 -19.52
C LYS A 5 -10.59 14.34 -20.53
N THR A 6 -9.29 14.26 -20.76
CA THR A 6 -8.70 13.33 -21.74
C THR A 6 -7.89 12.21 -21.09
N SER A 7 -7.45 12.40 -19.84
CA SER A 7 -6.69 11.41 -19.10
C SER A 7 -7.56 10.26 -18.63
N ILE A 8 -7.24 9.05 -19.08
CA ILE A 8 -8.00 7.83 -18.82
C ILE A 8 -7.37 7.06 -17.65
N CYS A 9 -8.20 6.47 -16.82
CA CYS A 9 -7.82 5.51 -15.80
C CYS A 9 -8.79 4.31 -15.79
N SER A 10 -8.50 3.30 -14.96
CA SER A 10 -9.43 2.19 -14.74
C SER A 10 -10.39 2.44 -13.60
N ILE A 11 -11.65 2.10 -13.81
CA ILE A 11 -12.70 2.00 -12.79
C ILE A 11 -13.13 0.55 -12.58
N PHE A 12 -13.45 0.21 -11.34
CA PHE A 12 -13.81 -1.12 -10.86
C PHE A 12 -15.10 -1.05 -10.04
N GLN A 13 -15.89 -2.12 -10.10
CA GLN A 13 -17.19 -2.18 -9.40
C GLN A 13 -17.07 -2.06 -7.88
N ASN A 14 -15.97 -2.56 -7.30
CA ASN A 14 -15.64 -2.48 -5.88
C ASN A 14 -14.20 -2.95 -5.62
N LYS A 15 -13.77 -3.01 -4.35
CA LYS A 15 -12.42 -3.44 -3.97
C LYS A 15 -12.09 -4.91 -4.30
N TYR A 16 -13.06 -5.74 -4.64
CA TYR A 16 -12.83 -7.15 -5.02
C TYR A 16 -12.84 -7.36 -6.54
N ALA A 17 -13.41 -6.43 -7.29
CA ALA A 17 -13.49 -6.52 -8.74
C ALA A 17 -12.10 -6.44 -9.38
N THR A 18 -11.86 -7.33 -10.34
CA THR A 18 -10.60 -7.42 -11.11
C THR A 18 -10.77 -6.99 -12.56
N ALA A 19 -12.00 -6.87 -13.06
CA ALA A 19 -12.28 -6.45 -14.43
C ALA A 19 -12.28 -4.91 -14.53
N PRO A 20 -11.27 -4.29 -15.16
CA PRO A 20 -11.22 -2.85 -15.34
C PRO A 20 -12.20 -2.39 -16.43
N LYS A 21 -12.77 -1.20 -16.26
CA LYS A 21 -13.40 -0.42 -17.34
C LYS A 21 -12.64 0.89 -17.51
N ALA A 22 -12.60 1.42 -18.74
CA ALA A 22 -12.04 2.74 -18.99
C ALA A 22 -13.00 3.83 -18.48
N ILE A 23 -12.45 4.89 -17.90
CA ILE A 23 -13.17 6.13 -17.59
C ILE A 23 -12.18 7.30 -17.67
N THR A 24 -12.64 8.49 -18.01
CA THR A 24 -11.81 9.70 -17.86
C THR A 24 -11.75 10.12 -16.40
N LEU A 25 -10.65 10.75 -15.99
CA LEU A 25 -10.57 11.31 -14.63
C LEU A 25 -11.69 12.32 -14.38
N TRP A 26 -12.01 13.16 -15.37
CA TRP A 26 -13.12 14.12 -15.28
C TRP A 26 -14.45 13.41 -14.99
N GLU A 27 -14.85 12.45 -15.82
CA GLU A 27 -16.12 11.73 -15.64
C GLU A 27 -16.18 10.98 -14.30
N ALA A 28 -15.06 10.38 -13.87
CA ALA A 28 -14.97 9.73 -12.56
C ALA A 28 -15.23 10.74 -11.42
N LEU A 29 -14.64 11.93 -11.51
CA LEU A 29 -14.65 12.94 -10.45
C LEU A 29 -15.93 13.79 -10.40
N THR A 30 -16.57 14.05 -11.54
CA THR A 30 -17.71 14.96 -11.64
C THR A 30 -19.07 14.27 -11.64
N THR A 31 -19.11 12.97 -11.86
CA THR A 31 -20.38 12.23 -11.83
C THR A 31 -20.76 11.91 -10.38
N PRO A 32 -22.02 12.11 -9.95
CA PRO A 32 -22.49 11.85 -8.59
C PRO A 32 -22.67 10.35 -8.31
N TRP A 33 -21.60 9.57 -8.49
CA TRP A 33 -21.58 8.15 -8.27
C TRP A 33 -21.95 7.83 -6.82
N GLN A 34 -22.95 6.96 -6.63
CA GLN A 34 -23.22 6.31 -5.34
C GLN A 34 -23.48 7.28 -4.18
N SER A 35 -24.01 8.49 -4.44
CA SER A 35 -24.17 9.53 -3.41
C SER A 35 -24.97 9.06 -2.19
N ALA A 36 -25.98 8.20 -2.38
CA ALA A 36 -26.74 7.61 -1.26
C ALA A 36 -25.86 6.73 -0.35
N LEU A 37 -25.01 5.88 -0.94
CA LEU A 37 -24.07 5.02 -0.19
C LEU A 37 -23.00 5.85 0.50
N ILE A 38 -22.49 6.91 -0.14
CA ILE A 38 -21.52 7.84 0.48
C ILE A 38 -22.15 8.53 1.69
N LYS A 39 -23.38 9.06 1.59
CA LYS A 39 -24.10 9.65 2.73
C LYS A 39 -24.28 8.66 3.88
N GLN A 40 -24.61 7.40 3.57
CA GLN A 40 -24.69 6.33 4.58
C GLN A 40 -23.33 6.05 5.24
N ILE A 41 -22.23 6.04 4.48
CA ILE A 41 -20.88 5.87 5.03
C ILE A 41 -20.51 7.02 5.97
N GLN A 42 -20.88 8.24 5.60
CA GLN A 42 -20.60 9.46 6.36
C GLN A 42 -21.43 9.57 7.64
N SER A 43 -22.63 8.96 7.70
CA SER A 43 -23.45 8.93 8.92
C SER A 43 -22.98 7.92 9.97
N LEU A 44 -22.10 6.98 9.60
CA LEU A 44 -21.58 5.97 10.52
C LEU A 44 -20.39 6.51 11.36
N PRO A 45 -20.17 5.97 12.57
CA PRO A 45 -19.01 6.33 13.37
C PRO A 45 -17.70 6.12 12.58
N TYR A 46 -16.81 7.12 12.65
CA TYR A 46 -15.56 7.11 11.90
C TYR A 46 -14.69 5.90 12.30
N GLN A 47 -14.18 5.18 11.29
CA GLN A 47 -13.39 3.96 11.43
C GLN A 47 -14.12 2.77 12.09
N SER A 48 -15.45 2.82 12.19
CA SER A 48 -16.23 1.65 12.64
C SER A 48 -16.16 0.50 11.63
N PHE A 49 -16.33 -0.73 12.13
CA PHE A 49 -16.38 -1.93 11.30
C PHE A 49 -17.43 -1.80 10.16
N GLU A 50 -18.63 -1.32 10.48
CA GLU A 50 -19.69 -1.12 9.48
C GLU A 50 -19.31 -0.06 8.43
N GLN A 51 -18.63 1.04 8.82
CA GLN A 51 -18.14 2.02 7.87
C GLN A 51 -17.11 1.40 6.91
N HIS A 52 -16.14 0.63 7.43
CA HIS A 52 -15.15 -0.06 6.60
C HIS A 52 -15.77 -1.09 5.66
N LYS A 53 -16.79 -1.83 6.13
CA LYS A 53 -17.54 -2.79 5.33
C LYS A 53 -18.29 -2.12 4.19
N LEU A 54 -18.96 -0.99 4.43
CA LEU A 54 -19.66 -0.24 3.38
C LEU A 54 -18.70 0.43 2.40
N LYS A 55 -17.58 1.02 2.86
CA LYS A 55 -16.54 1.56 1.96
C LYS A 55 -16.07 0.52 0.95
N GLY A 56 -15.95 -0.74 1.37
CA GLY A 56 -15.56 -1.84 0.48
C GLY A 56 -16.52 -2.12 -0.68
N LYS A 57 -17.74 -1.56 -0.67
CA LYS A 57 -18.73 -1.68 -1.75
C LYS A 57 -18.66 -0.54 -2.77
N LEU A 58 -17.95 0.55 -2.47
CA LEU A 58 -17.83 1.68 -3.38
C LEU A 58 -17.08 1.28 -4.65
N LEU A 59 -17.51 1.82 -5.79
CA LEU A 59 -16.69 1.92 -6.99
C LEU A 59 -15.29 2.42 -6.62
N ALA A 60 -14.28 1.90 -7.31
CA ALA A 60 -12.90 2.27 -7.11
C ALA A 60 -12.25 2.61 -8.44
N ILE A 61 -11.29 3.53 -8.42
CA ILE A 61 -10.46 3.87 -9.57
C ILE A 61 -8.99 3.59 -9.25
N THR A 62 -8.15 3.49 -10.28
CA THR A 62 -6.69 3.54 -10.14
C THR A 62 -6.21 4.83 -10.79
N PRO A 63 -6.17 5.96 -10.07
CA PRO A 63 -6.13 7.29 -10.69
C PRO A 63 -4.96 7.49 -11.66
N SER A 64 -3.82 6.86 -11.37
CA SER A 64 -2.58 6.97 -12.14
C SER A 64 -2.51 5.98 -13.30
N SER A 65 -3.38 4.98 -13.38
CA SER A 65 -3.22 3.81 -14.25
C SER A 65 -4.52 3.42 -14.96
N PHE A 66 -4.40 3.24 -16.28
CA PHE A 66 -5.31 2.45 -17.08
C PHE A 66 -4.76 1.03 -17.23
N GLN A 67 -5.63 0.05 -17.03
CA GLN A 67 -5.31 -1.38 -16.92
C GLN A 67 -6.16 -2.21 -17.87
N LEU A 68 -5.58 -3.30 -18.40
CA LEU A 68 -6.27 -4.27 -19.25
C LEU A 68 -6.04 -5.71 -18.75
N GLY A 69 -7.06 -6.55 -18.92
CA GLY A 69 -6.99 -7.98 -18.60
C GLY A 69 -6.95 -8.33 -17.11
N GLY A 70 -7.00 -7.34 -16.21
CA GLY A 70 -7.04 -7.57 -14.77
C GLY A 70 -6.78 -6.32 -13.95
N ARG A 71 -6.46 -6.51 -12.66
CA ARG A 71 -6.13 -5.44 -11.72
C ARG A 71 -4.75 -5.62 -11.09
N GLY A 72 -3.98 -4.54 -11.04
CA GLY A 72 -2.65 -4.46 -10.44
C GLY A 72 -1.60 -3.98 -11.42
N GLU A 73 -0.38 -3.78 -10.94
CA GLU A 73 0.74 -3.22 -11.72
C GLU A 73 1.05 -4.01 -12.99
N LYS A 74 0.99 -5.36 -12.92
CA LYS A 74 1.19 -6.23 -14.08
C LYS A 74 0.17 -6.04 -15.21
N HIS A 75 -0.96 -5.39 -14.91
CA HIS A 75 -2.03 -5.09 -15.86
C HIS A 75 -2.00 -3.64 -16.32
N HIS A 76 -1.04 -2.82 -15.86
CA HIS A 76 -0.85 -1.45 -16.29
C HIS A 76 -0.52 -1.40 -17.79
N VAL A 77 -1.22 -0.53 -18.50
CA VAL A 77 -1.01 -0.31 -19.95
C VAL A 77 -0.66 1.13 -20.24
N HIS A 78 -1.30 2.07 -19.55
CA HIS A 78 -1.10 3.50 -19.78
C HIS A 78 -1.23 4.28 -18.48
N HIS A 79 -0.38 5.30 -18.32
CA HIS A 79 -0.39 6.17 -17.16
C HIS A 79 -1.22 7.44 -17.45
N SER A 80 -2.15 7.79 -16.55
CA SER A 80 -3.09 8.91 -16.76
C SER A 80 -2.39 10.28 -16.84
N GLY A 81 -1.21 10.36 -16.25
CA GLY A 81 -0.36 11.55 -16.18
C GLY A 81 -0.43 12.27 -14.83
N TYR A 82 -1.17 11.71 -13.87
CA TYR A 82 -1.38 12.26 -12.54
C TYR A 82 -0.94 11.29 -11.46
N LEU A 83 -0.45 11.83 -10.35
CA LEU A 83 -0.33 11.13 -9.07
C LEU A 83 -1.56 11.41 -8.23
N ALA A 84 -1.96 10.42 -7.43
CA ALA A 84 -2.92 10.62 -6.35
C ALA A 84 -2.19 10.82 -5.02
N PHE A 85 -2.74 11.68 -4.17
CA PHE A 85 -2.31 11.84 -2.79
C PHE A 85 -3.51 11.79 -1.85
N ASP A 86 -3.26 11.38 -0.61
CA ASP A 86 -4.26 11.22 0.44
C ASP A 86 -3.81 11.92 1.72
N ILE A 87 -4.75 12.58 2.40
CA ILE A 87 -4.53 13.25 3.68
C ILE A 87 -5.64 12.83 4.63
N ASP A 88 -5.27 11.96 5.57
CA ASP A 88 -6.16 11.47 6.60
C ASP A 88 -5.93 12.19 7.94
N GLY A 89 -6.81 11.93 8.91
CA GLY A 89 -6.62 12.42 10.29
C GLY A 89 -6.82 13.92 10.50
N LEU A 90 -7.42 14.63 9.54
CA LEU A 90 -7.60 16.09 9.60
C LEU A 90 -8.53 16.56 10.73
N LYS A 91 -9.48 15.72 11.17
CA LYS A 91 -10.46 16.05 12.23
C LYS A 91 -11.17 17.39 11.95
N ASP A 92 -10.97 18.38 12.80
CA ASP A 92 -11.49 19.75 12.73
C ASP A 92 -10.71 20.67 11.77
N LYS A 93 -9.54 20.25 11.30
CA LYS A 93 -8.65 21.02 10.41
C LYS A 93 -8.94 20.81 8.92
N LEU A 94 -10.03 20.13 8.56
CA LEU A 94 -10.31 19.72 7.19
C LEU A 94 -10.39 20.92 6.23
N ASP A 95 -11.20 21.92 6.56
CA ASP A 95 -11.38 23.10 5.68
C ASP A 95 -10.11 23.96 5.62
N TYR A 96 -9.37 24.05 6.73
CA TYR A 96 -8.07 24.73 6.75
C TYR A 96 -7.05 24.05 5.84
N ALA A 97 -6.95 22.72 5.91
CA ALA A 97 -6.06 21.94 5.06
C ALA A 97 -6.48 22.05 3.59
N PHE A 98 -7.78 21.95 3.30
CA PHE A 98 -8.32 22.14 1.95
C PHE A 98 -7.90 23.49 1.36
N ASN A 99 -8.15 24.58 2.09
CA ASN A 99 -7.78 25.92 1.67
C ASN A 99 -6.28 26.09 1.45
N LYS A 100 -5.41 25.41 2.23
CA LYS A 100 -3.97 25.42 1.98
C LYS A 100 -3.58 24.64 0.73
N ILE A 101 -4.16 23.46 0.53
CA ILE A 101 -3.80 22.56 -0.58
C ILE A 101 -4.16 23.18 -1.92
N ILE A 102 -5.35 23.78 -2.06
CA ILE A 102 -5.81 24.33 -3.35
C ILE A 102 -4.98 25.53 -3.82
N GLN A 103 -4.20 26.17 -2.94
CA GLN A 103 -3.28 27.25 -3.28
C GLN A 103 -1.94 26.75 -3.82
N LEU A 104 -1.66 25.46 -3.70
CA LEU A 104 -0.43 24.88 -4.23
C LEU A 104 -0.52 24.83 -5.77
N PRO A 105 0.54 25.24 -6.49
CA PRO A 105 0.48 25.42 -7.94
C PRO A 105 0.29 24.11 -8.71
N TYR A 106 0.63 22.97 -8.09
CA TYR A 106 0.65 21.65 -8.72
C TYR A 106 -0.66 20.85 -8.52
N ILE A 107 -1.72 21.45 -7.97
CA ILE A 107 -2.95 20.71 -7.66
C ILE A 107 -3.98 20.88 -8.78
N SER A 108 -4.31 19.79 -9.46
CA SER A 108 -5.37 19.76 -10.48
C SER A 108 -6.73 19.40 -9.92
N TYR A 109 -6.76 18.61 -8.84
CA TYR A 109 -8.01 18.23 -8.18
C TYR A 109 -7.76 18.08 -6.68
N CYS A 110 -8.71 18.51 -5.86
CA CYS A 110 -8.77 18.16 -4.44
C CYS A 110 -10.22 18.03 -3.97
N GLY A 111 -10.55 16.98 -3.23
CA GLY A 111 -11.88 16.77 -2.68
C GLY A 111 -11.88 15.91 -1.42
N LYS A 112 -13.04 15.84 -0.76
CA LYS A 112 -13.23 15.03 0.44
C LYS A 112 -13.14 13.53 0.12
N SER A 113 -12.53 12.77 1.03
CA SER A 113 -12.52 11.31 0.96
C SER A 113 -13.91 10.73 1.27
N ALA A 114 -14.12 9.43 1.00
CA ALA A 114 -15.43 8.79 1.16
C ALA A 114 -16.04 8.89 2.58
N SER A 115 -15.20 9.01 3.62
CA SER A 115 -15.68 9.21 5.01
C SER A 115 -16.03 10.67 5.32
N GLY A 116 -15.68 11.62 4.46
CA GLY A 116 -15.81 13.05 4.71
C GLY A 116 -14.85 13.59 5.78
N LYS A 117 -13.85 12.81 6.21
CA LYS A 117 -12.91 13.16 7.29
C LYS A 117 -11.46 13.33 6.83
N GLY A 118 -11.18 13.07 5.57
CA GLY A 118 -9.88 13.29 4.94
C GLY A 118 -10.05 14.00 3.60
N LEU A 119 -8.93 14.37 3.02
CA LEU A 119 -8.84 14.95 1.68
C LEU A 119 -8.02 14.04 0.78
N TRP A 120 -8.21 14.21 -0.52
CA TRP A 120 -7.34 13.63 -1.51
C TRP A 120 -7.29 14.51 -2.74
N GLY A 121 -6.31 14.26 -3.60
CA GLY A 121 -6.20 15.04 -4.81
C GLY A 121 -5.35 14.40 -5.89
N LEU A 122 -5.22 15.15 -6.98
CA LEU A 122 -4.43 14.79 -8.15
C LEU A 122 -3.42 15.88 -8.48
N MET A 123 -2.19 15.45 -8.75
CA MET A 123 -1.07 16.29 -9.15
C MET A 123 -0.53 15.82 -10.51
N PRO A 124 -0.51 16.65 -11.56
CA PRO A 124 0.06 16.27 -12.84
C PRO A 124 1.58 16.20 -12.73
N ILE A 125 2.19 15.15 -13.27
CA ILE A 125 3.65 14.93 -13.23
C ILE A 125 4.29 15.11 -14.60
N MET A 126 5.59 15.38 -14.67
CA MET A 126 6.30 15.54 -15.95
C MET A 126 6.41 14.22 -16.69
N ASP A 127 7.06 13.23 -16.08
CA ASP A 127 7.41 11.95 -16.70
C ASP A 127 6.67 10.78 -16.03
N PRO A 128 5.62 10.24 -16.68
CA PRO A 128 4.89 9.08 -16.16
C PRO A 128 5.73 7.81 -15.93
N SER A 129 6.87 7.66 -16.61
CA SER A 129 7.75 6.50 -16.43
C SER A 129 8.50 6.53 -15.09
N LEU A 130 8.61 7.71 -14.48
CA LEU A 130 9.23 7.97 -13.19
C LEU A 130 8.18 8.13 -12.08
N HIS A 131 7.11 7.33 -12.13
CA HIS A 131 5.96 7.43 -11.22
C HIS A 131 6.38 7.45 -9.75
N ASN A 132 7.21 6.49 -9.34
CA ASN A 132 7.62 6.32 -7.95
C ASN A 132 8.54 7.47 -7.50
N GLU A 133 9.42 7.94 -8.38
CA GLU A 133 10.36 9.02 -8.12
C GLU A 133 9.62 10.36 -7.96
N HIS A 134 8.65 10.62 -8.84
CA HIS A 134 7.75 11.76 -8.68
C HIS A 134 6.91 11.64 -7.41
N PHE A 135 6.44 10.44 -7.07
CA PHE A 135 5.68 10.22 -5.83
C PHE A 135 6.53 10.54 -4.59
N ASN A 136 7.79 10.10 -4.56
CA ASN A 136 8.70 10.41 -3.46
C ASN A 136 8.97 11.92 -3.36
N ALA A 137 9.23 12.59 -4.49
CA ALA A 137 9.39 14.05 -4.51
C ALA A 137 8.12 14.78 -4.05
N MET A 138 6.94 14.28 -4.40
CA MET A 138 5.66 14.82 -3.94
C MET A 138 5.52 14.70 -2.42
N VAL A 139 5.85 13.54 -1.83
CA VAL A 139 5.86 13.33 -0.37
C VAL A 139 6.80 14.34 0.32
N THR A 140 8.02 14.51 -0.19
CA THR A 140 8.99 15.48 0.34
C THR A 140 8.48 16.92 0.20
N TYR A 141 7.87 17.26 -0.93
CA TYR A 141 7.27 18.56 -1.17
C TYR A 141 6.19 18.90 -0.13
N PHE A 142 5.25 17.97 0.12
CA PHE A 142 4.21 18.19 1.13
C PHE A 142 4.80 18.27 2.56
N ASN A 143 5.77 17.41 2.89
CA ASN A 143 6.42 17.44 4.20
C ASN A 143 7.16 18.76 4.46
N ASN A 144 7.83 19.33 3.46
CA ASN A 144 8.49 20.64 3.56
C ASN A 144 7.50 21.79 3.82
N LEU A 145 6.22 21.59 3.48
CA LEU A 145 5.13 22.52 3.79
C LEU A 145 4.44 22.23 5.13
N GLY A 146 4.95 21.25 5.89
CA GLY A 146 4.36 20.80 7.15
C GLY A 146 3.06 20.01 6.97
N ILE A 147 2.84 19.43 5.79
CA ILE A 147 1.66 18.61 5.46
C ILE A 147 2.11 17.16 5.31
N THR A 148 1.58 16.26 6.14
CA THR A 148 1.84 14.83 6.01
C THR A 148 0.79 14.19 5.11
N ILE A 149 1.23 13.53 4.04
CA ILE A 149 0.37 12.74 3.13
C ILE A 149 0.58 11.23 3.37
N ASP A 150 -0.42 10.41 3.07
CA ASP A 150 -0.28 8.95 3.08
C ASP A 150 0.69 8.50 1.98
N THR A 151 1.63 7.62 2.35
CA THR A 151 2.65 7.06 1.45
C THR A 151 2.23 5.73 0.82
N ALA A 152 1.13 5.12 1.28
CA ALA A 152 0.62 3.87 0.75
C ALA A 152 0.27 3.90 -0.75
N PRO A 153 -0.31 4.96 -1.34
CA PRO A 153 -0.68 4.97 -2.75
C PRO A 153 0.50 5.24 -3.71
N ARG A 154 1.71 4.75 -3.38
CA ARG A 154 2.93 4.91 -4.18
C ARG A 154 2.91 4.10 -5.47
N ASN A 155 2.21 2.97 -5.51
CA ASN A 155 2.22 2.08 -6.68
C ASN A 155 1.37 2.70 -7.81
N VAL A 156 1.81 2.59 -9.07
CA VAL A 156 1.07 3.10 -10.23
C VAL A 156 -0.37 2.56 -10.32
N ALA A 157 -0.58 1.32 -9.88
CA ALA A 157 -1.88 0.65 -9.83
C ALA A 157 -2.62 0.82 -8.49
N SER A 158 -2.22 1.79 -7.65
CA SER A 158 -2.89 2.06 -6.37
C SER A 158 -4.35 2.41 -6.62
N TYR A 159 -5.22 1.66 -5.95
CA TYR A 159 -6.65 1.85 -6.06
C TYR A 159 -7.14 2.83 -5.00
N ARG A 160 -8.23 3.52 -5.32
CA ARG A 160 -8.90 4.45 -4.44
C ARG A 160 -10.41 4.31 -4.57
N PHE A 161 -11.13 4.34 -3.45
CA PHE A 161 -12.58 4.45 -3.48
C PHE A 161 -13.02 5.78 -4.07
N LEU A 162 -13.92 5.72 -5.04
CA LEU A 162 -14.48 6.91 -5.66
C LEU A 162 -15.46 7.59 -4.69
N ALA A 163 -15.21 8.87 -4.44
CA ALA A 163 -16.03 9.71 -3.57
C ALA A 163 -16.35 10.99 -4.32
N TYR A 164 -17.61 11.15 -4.73
CA TYR A 164 -18.10 12.39 -5.31
C TYR A 164 -18.18 13.46 -4.21
N ASP A 165 -17.58 14.63 -4.49
CA ASP A 165 -17.65 15.80 -3.64
C ASP A 165 -18.13 17.00 -4.48
N PRO A 166 -19.34 17.53 -4.23
CA PRO A 166 -19.88 18.67 -4.98
C PRO A 166 -19.10 19.97 -4.74
N HIS A 167 -18.23 20.01 -3.73
CA HIS A 167 -17.38 21.15 -3.40
C HIS A 167 -15.90 20.89 -3.68
N ALA A 168 -15.59 19.88 -4.49
CA ALA A 168 -14.22 19.61 -4.91
C ALA A 168 -13.64 20.78 -5.73
N TYR A 169 -12.35 21.00 -5.56
CA TYR A 169 -11.57 21.92 -6.36
C TYR A 169 -11.08 21.27 -7.65
N PHE A 170 -11.11 22.02 -8.75
CA PHE A 170 -10.59 21.63 -10.05
C PHE A 170 -9.77 22.77 -10.65
N ASN A 171 -8.59 22.44 -11.20
CA ASN A 171 -7.72 23.38 -11.87
C ASN A 171 -7.06 22.73 -13.10
N ASP A 172 -7.62 23.01 -14.27
CA ASP A 172 -7.09 22.57 -15.56
C ASP A 172 -5.74 23.24 -15.90
N ASN A 173 -5.38 24.34 -15.21
CA ASN A 173 -4.14 25.10 -15.40
C ASN A 173 -3.08 24.81 -14.34
N ALA A 174 -3.20 23.72 -13.57
CA ALA A 174 -2.20 23.34 -12.59
C ALA A 174 -0.83 23.16 -13.26
N GLN A 175 0.21 23.65 -12.59
CA GLN A 175 1.58 23.46 -13.07
C GLN A 175 1.95 21.98 -13.03
N VAL A 176 2.70 21.53 -14.03
CA VAL A 176 3.22 20.18 -14.07
C VAL A 176 4.34 20.03 -13.04
N PHE A 177 4.21 19.08 -12.14
CA PHE A 177 5.23 18.75 -11.14
C PHE A 177 6.41 18.05 -11.81
N LYS A 178 7.58 18.69 -11.77
CA LYS A 178 8.78 18.24 -12.49
C LYS A 178 9.79 17.51 -11.61
N GLU A 179 9.70 17.70 -10.30
CA GLU A 179 10.67 17.16 -9.36
C GLU A 179 10.57 15.63 -9.32
N THR A 180 11.73 14.99 -9.36
CA THR A 180 11.89 13.55 -9.17
C THR A 180 12.85 13.33 -8.03
N GLN A 181 12.51 12.42 -7.14
CA GLN A 181 13.41 11.96 -6.10
C GLN A 181 13.58 10.47 -6.29
N THR A 182 14.67 10.09 -6.94
CA THR A 182 15.17 8.74 -6.78
C THR A 182 15.42 8.55 -5.29
N ASN A 183 14.90 7.46 -4.73
CA ASN A 183 15.61 6.88 -3.60
C ASN A 183 16.98 6.54 -4.19
N GLU A 184 17.97 7.43 -4.04
CA GLU A 184 19.30 6.97 -4.34
C GLU A 184 19.48 5.74 -3.46
N LYS A 185 19.81 4.59 -4.07
CA LYS A 185 20.63 3.62 -3.34
C LYS A 185 22.01 4.25 -3.15
N ILE A 186 22.10 5.38 -2.44
CA ILE A 186 23.26 5.58 -1.61
C ILE A 186 23.00 4.66 -0.43
N PHE A 187 23.94 3.76 -0.17
CA PHE A 187 24.23 3.38 1.20
C PHE A 187 24.68 4.64 1.96
N VAL A 188 23.78 5.59 2.25
CA VAL A 188 24.05 6.57 3.31
C VAL A 188 23.64 5.84 4.58
N LYS A 189 24.65 5.35 5.29
CA LYS A 189 24.56 5.10 6.72
C LYS A 189 23.97 6.37 7.35
N PRO A 190 22.80 6.34 7.99
CA PRO A 190 22.23 7.56 8.52
C PRO A 190 23.13 8.03 9.68
N GLU A 191 23.75 9.20 9.53
CA GLU A 191 24.23 9.95 10.70
C GLU A 191 23.00 10.51 11.41
N ILE A 192 22.46 9.68 12.29
CA ILE A 192 21.54 10.11 13.33
C ILE A 192 22.41 10.66 14.45
N ASN A 193 22.18 11.92 14.85
CA ASN A 193 22.59 12.40 16.17
C ASN A 193 22.03 11.44 17.22
N TYR A 194 22.91 10.59 17.73
CA TYR A 194 22.59 9.51 18.62
C TYR A 194 22.18 10.10 19.98
N ILE A 195 20.87 10.20 20.22
CA ILE A 195 20.37 10.13 21.60
C ILE A 195 20.15 8.63 21.84
N PRO A 196 20.93 7.97 22.71
CA PRO A 196 20.70 6.57 23.03
C PRO A 196 19.36 6.47 23.73
N ILE A 197 18.34 5.96 23.04
CA ILE A 197 17.29 5.23 23.72
C ILE A 197 17.76 3.78 23.67
N GLU A 198 18.12 3.23 24.82
CA GLU A 198 18.37 1.81 24.99
C GLU A 198 17.09 1.04 24.67
N VAL A 199 16.87 0.75 23.40
CA VAL A 199 15.85 -0.21 22.98
C VAL A 199 16.45 -1.59 23.16
N ASP A 200 16.20 -2.13 24.35
CA ASP A 200 16.47 -3.51 24.76
C ASP A 200 16.29 -4.48 23.58
N GLN A 201 17.22 -5.42 23.45
CA GLN A 201 17.18 -6.47 22.47
C GLN A 201 15.80 -7.13 22.39
N TYR A 202 15.11 -7.36 23.50
CA TYR A 202 13.78 -7.98 23.51
C TYR A 202 12.68 -7.18 22.81
N ASN A 203 12.77 -5.85 22.77
CA ASN A 203 11.69 -5.00 22.25
C ASN A 203 11.51 -5.16 20.73
N ILE A 204 12.58 -5.18 19.94
CA ILE A 204 12.45 -5.27 18.48
C ILE A 204 11.99 -6.67 18.00
N TRP A 205 12.45 -7.74 18.65
CA TRP A 205 12.05 -9.10 18.29
C TRP A 205 10.58 -9.31 18.63
N ARG A 206 10.13 -8.78 19.77
CA ARG A 206 8.72 -8.79 20.17
C ARG A 206 7.85 -7.95 19.22
N LEU A 207 8.25 -6.72 18.90
CA LEU A 207 7.51 -5.84 18.00
C LEU A 207 7.37 -6.45 16.61
N PHE A 208 8.45 -7.02 16.05
CA PHE A 208 8.39 -7.66 14.75
C PHE A 208 7.48 -8.90 14.76
N ASN A 209 7.55 -9.73 15.80
CA ASN A 209 6.61 -10.85 15.92
C ASN A 209 5.15 -10.40 15.98
N GLN A 210 4.86 -9.26 16.60
CA GLN A 210 3.51 -8.71 16.71
C GLN A 210 3.04 -8.01 15.42
N HIS A 211 3.93 -7.34 14.70
CA HIS A 211 3.57 -6.40 13.63
C HIS A 211 4.09 -6.77 12.25
N ALA A 212 4.88 -7.83 12.11
CA ALA A 212 5.39 -8.27 10.80
C ALA A 212 4.27 -8.34 9.76
N ASP A 213 4.53 -7.67 8.65
CA ASP A 213 3.68 -7.67 7.47
C ASP A 213 3.67 -9.09 6.87
N PHE A 214 2.49 -9.52 6.40
CA PHE A 214 2.36 -10.80 5.73
C PHE A 214 3.24 -10.89 4.49
N ASP A 215 3.34 -9.83 3.69
CA ASP A 215 4.08 -9.84 2.43
C ASP A 215 5.58 -10.01 2.68
N VAL A 216 6.10 -9.44 3.76
CA VAL A 216 7.51 -9.64 4.20
C VAL A 216 7.75 -11.12 4.50
N ILE A 217 6.86 -11.75 5.26
CA ILE A 217 7.00 -13.17 5.62
C ILE A 217 6.78 -14.08 4.42
N HIS A 218 5.83 -13.74 3.56
CA HIS A 218 5.55 -14.47 2.34
C HIS A 218 6.76 -14.47 1.41
N ASN A 219 7.36 -13.30 1.17
CA ASN A 219 8.51 -13.16 0.27
C ASN A 219 9.74 -13.89 0.79
N ILE A 220 10.05 -13.81 2.09
CA ILE A 220 11.16 -14.57 2.68
C ILE A 220 10.99 -16.08 2.45
N LEU A 221 9.76 -16.59 2.56
CA LEU A 221 9.48 -18.01 2.31
C LEU A 221 9.65 -18.36 0.82
N LEU A 222 9.17 -17.51 -0.10
CA LEU A 222 9.33 -17.72 -1.53
C LEU A 222 10.81 -17.69 -1.96
N GLU A 223 11.59 -16.75 -1.45
CA GLU A 223 13.03 -16.64 -1.69
C GLU A 223 13.80 -17.86 -1.15
N ALA A 224 13.33 -18.43 -0.04
CA ALA A 224 13.83 -19.70 0.50
C ALA A 224 13.38 -20.93 -0.30
N GLY A 225 12.68 -20.74 -1.43
CA GLY A 225 12.26 -21.79 -2.36
C GLY A 225 10.95 -22.48 -2.00
N TRP A 226 10.22 -22.00 -0.98
CA TRP A 226 8.87 -22.48 -0.74
C TRP A 226 7.95 -22.03 -1.86
N LYS A 227 7.05 -22.91 -2.29
CA LYS A 227 6.07 -22.61 -3.33
C LYS A 227 4.71 -22.39 -2.70
N TYR A 228 4.05 -21.30 -3.06
CA TYR A 228 2.64 -21.11 -2.69
C TYR A 228 1.80 -22.28 -3.24
N HIS A 229 0.95 -22.83 -2.39
CA HIS A 229 0.05 -23.93 -2.74
C HIS A 229 -1.41 -23.44 -2.79
N SER A 230 -1.92 -22.91 -1.69
CA SER A 230 -3.29 -22.37 -1.61
C SER A 230 -3.51 -21.53 -0.35
N THR A 231 -4.59 -20.77 -0.32
CA THR A 231 -5.04 -20.06 0.89
C THR A 231 -6.39 -20.64 1.32
N LYS A 232 -6.53 -20.98 2.61
CA LYS A 232 -7.79 -21.44 3.21
C LYS A 232 -8.03 -20.71 4.52
N ALA A 233 -9.04 -19.85 4.55
CA ALA A 233 -9.27 -18.92 5.65
C ALA A 233 -7.99 -18.12 5.97
N GLU A 234 -7.57 -18.06 7.23
CA GLU A 234 -6.38 -17.32 7.69
C GLU A 234 -5.07 -18.10 7.48
N LYS A 235 -5.08 -19.19 6.71
CA LYS A 235 -3.93 -20.06 6.50
C LYS A 235 -3.43 -19.99 5.06
N VAL A 236 -2.17 -19.62 4.91
CA VAL A 236 -1.46 -19.66 3.63
C VAL A 236 -0.61 -20.92 3.59
N ARG A 237 -0.78 -21.74 2.56
CA ARG A 237 -0.22 -23.08 2.47
C ARG A 237 0.94 -23.09 1.48
N TYR A 238 1.96 -23.86 1.83
CA TYR A 238 3.17 -23.95 1.03
C TYR A 238 3.59 -25.40 0.77
N THR A 239 4.19 -25.60 -0.41
CA THR A 239 4.97 -26.78 -0.76
C THR A 239 6.44 -26.48 -0.53
N ARG A 240 7.15 -27.41 0.11
CA ARG A 240 8.59 -27.25 0.39
C ARG A 240 9.43 -27.29 -0.89
N PRO A 241 10.63 -26.68 -0.88
CA PRO A 241 11.60 -26.86 -1.96
C PRO A 241 11.86 -28.35 -2.23
N GLY A 242 12.00 -28.71 -3.51
CA GLY A 242 12.29 -30.09 -3.95
C GLY A 242 11.10 -31.06 -3.96
N LYS A 243 9.90 -30.66 -3.53
CA LYS A 243 8.68 -31.49 -3.62
C LYS A 243 7.81 -31.08 -4.82
N ASP A 244 7.19 -32.03 -5.51
CA ASP A 244 6.25 -31.72 -6.61
C ASP A 244 5.05 -30.91 -6.07
N PRO A 245 4.80 -29.69 -6.61
CA PRO A 245 3.71 -28.83 -6.16
C PRO A 245 2.31 -29.41 -6.40
N ARG A 246 2.14 -30.39 -7.31
CA ARG A 246 0.81 -30.95 -7.64
C ARG A 246 0.19 -31.76 -6.49
N ASN A 247 0.99 -32.32 -5.58
CA ASN A 247 0.51 -33.23 -4.52
C ASN A 247 1.09 -32.90 -3.13
N GLY A 248 1.71 -31.72 -2.96
CA GLY A 248 2.69 -31.53 -1.90
C GLY A 248 2.39 -30.45 -0.87
N LEU A 249 1.33 -30.55 -0.07
CA LEU A 249 1.20 -29.69 1.12
C LEU A 249 2.36 -30.01 2.10
N SER A 250 3.06 -28.99 2.60
CA SER A 250 4.27 -29.15 3.43
C SER A 250 4.39 -28.19 4.61
N ALA A 251 3.81 -26.98 4.50
CA ALA A 251 3.70 -26.03 5.60
C ALA A 251 2.43 -25.17 5.50
N GLU A 252 2.04 -24.56 6.62
CA GLU A 252 0.99 -23.54 6.70
C GLU A 252 1.51 -22.34 7.51
N TYR A 253 1.37 -21.13 6.97
CA TYR A 253 1.50 -19.88 7.74
C TYR A 253 0.11 -19.40 8.17
N HIS A 254 -0.10 -19.29 9.47
CA HIS A 254 -1.32 -18.75 10.06
C HIS A 254 -1.17 -17.24 10.20
N THR A 255 -1.88 -16.47 9.38
CA THR A 255 -1.75 -15.01 9.28
C THR A 255 -2.19 -14.28 10.56
N ALA A 256 -3.29 -14.70 11.20
CA ALA A 256 -3.75 -14.08 12.46
C ALA A 256 -2.86 -14.40 13.66
N ARG A 257 -2.36 -15.65 13.75
CA ARG A 257 -1.47 -16.09 14.84
C ARG A 257 0.01 -15.74 14.60
N LYS A 258 0.34 -15.37 13.36
CA LYS A 258 1.72 -15.16 12.88
C LYS A 258 2.61 -16.34 13.23
N THR A 259 2.22 -17.53 12.78
CA THR A 259 2.97 -18.76 13.07
C THR A 259 3.09 -19.63 11.84
N PHE A 260 4.32 -20.05 11.54
CA PHE A 260 4.65 -20.96 10.46
C PHE A 260 4.79 -22.39 10.99
N PHE A 261 3.86 -23.25 10.60
CA PHE A 261 3.86 -24.66 10.94
C PHE A 261 4.37 -25.47 9.76
N VAL A 262 5.38 -26.29 10.00
CA VAL A 262 5.94 -27.22 9.03
C VAL A 262 5.61 -28.64 9.48
N PHE A 263 5.22 -29.51 8.55
CA PHE A 263 4.86 -30.91 8.82
C PHE A 263 5.54 -31.91 7.87
N SER A 264 6.50 -31.46 7.05
CA SER A 264 7.33 -32.32 6.21
C SER A 264 8.80 -31.90 6.32
N SER A 265 9.70 -32.87 6.59
CA SER A 265 11.02 -32.65 7.20
C SER A 265 12.24 -32.80 6.27
N GLU A 266 12.09 -33.04 4.97
CA GLU A 266 13.28 -33.25 4.11
C GLU A 266 13.99 -31.95 3.68
N ALA A 267 13.59 -30.78 4.20
CA ALA A 267 14.32 -29.53 4.02
C ALA A 267 15.08 -29.21 5.32
N PRO A 268 16.43 -29.07 5.31
CA PRO A 268 17.24 -28.96 6.53
C PRO A 268 16.81 -27.85 7.50
N GLN A 269 16.50 -26.64 7.01
CA GLN A 269 16.02 -25.54 7.88
C GLN A 269 14.57 -25.74 8.36
N ALA A 270 13.82 -26.64 7.75
CA ALA A 270 12.42 -26.90 8.08
C ALA A 270 12.28 -27.71 9.38
N GLN A 271 13.30 -28.50 9.74
CA GLN A 271 13.34 -29.27 10.99
C GLN A 271 13.31 -28.38 12.24
N PHE A 272 13.88 -27.17 12.16
CA PHE A 272 13.82 -26.17 13.23
C PHE A 272 12.37 -25.89 13.65
N PHE A 273 11.48 -25.68 12.67
CA PHE A 273 10.08 -25.34 12.91
C PHE A 273 9.27 -26.52 13.44
N ILE A 274 9.59 -27.73 12.98
CA ILE A 274 8.97 -28.98 13.46
C ILE A 274 9.31 -29.18 14.94
N ASN A 275 10.59 -29.10 15.30
CA ASN A 275 11.04 -29.30 16.67
C ASN A 275 10.48 -28.25 17.64
N LYS A 276 10.27 -27.02 17.17
CA LYS A 276 9.68 -25.94 17.96
C LYS A 276 8.15 -26.01 18.06
N GLY A 277 7.49 -26.84 17.24
CA GLY A 277 6.04 -26.88 17.14
C GLY A 277 5.44 -25.65 16.45
N GLY A 278 6.21 -24.96 15.61
CA GLY A 278 5.84 -23.72 14.92
C GLY A 278 6.85 -22.57 15.13
N GLY A 279 7.02 -21.72 14.12
CA GLY A 279 7.93 -20.57 14.17
C GLY A 279 7.23 -19.22 14.01
N SER A 280 7.72 -18.23 14.74
CA SER A 280 7.32 -16.83 14.65
C SER A 280 7.90 -16.14 13.41
N PRO A 281 7.44 -14.92 13.06
CA PRO A 281 8.03 -14.10 12.00
C PRO A 281 9.55 -13.95 12.14
N CYS A 282 10.03 -13.74 13.36
CA CYS A 282 11.45 -13.65 13.66
C CYS A 282 12.20 -14.96 13.40
N ASP A 283 11.60 -16.11 13.68
CA ASP A 283 12.21 -17.41 13.41
C ASP A 283 12.35 -17.63 11.90
N ILE A 284 11.36 -17.20 11.12
CA ILE A 284 11.39 -17.26 9.65
C ILE A 284 12.55 -16.39 9.13
N VAL A 285 12.67 -15.14 9.58
CA VAL A 285 13.80 -14.27 9.22
C VAL A 285 15.13 -14.91 9.61
N LEU A 286 15.24 -15.42 10.84
CA LEU A 286 16.46 -16.03 11.33
C LEU A 286 16.90 -17.22 10.49
N GLN A 287 15.99 -18.15 10.19
CA GLN A 287 16.33 -19.38 9.48
C GLN A 287 16.52 -19.16 7.97
N TYR A 288 15.65 -18.36 7.35
CA TYR A 288 15.55 -18.28 5.90
C TYR A 288 16.23 -17.05 5.27
N ALA A 289 16.21 -15.90 5.93
CA ALA A 289 16.87 -14.69 5.41
C ALA A 289 18.28 -14.48 6.00
N ALA A 290 18.49 -14.90 7.25
CA ALA A 290 19.73 -14.70 7.98
C ALA A 290 20.57 -15.99 8.16
N HIS A 291 20.06 -17.15 7.76
CA HIS A 291 20.75 -18.44 7.83
C HIS A 291 21.35 -18.76 9.22
N GLY A 292 20.60 -18.44 10.28
CA GLY A 292 20.99 -18.65 11.68
C GLY A 292 21.77 -17.51 12.33
N ASP A 293 22.21 -16.50 11.57
CA ASP A 293 22.94 -15.36 12.12
C ASP A 293 21.99 -14.37 12.80
N ARG A 294 22.04 -14.32 14.13
CA ARG A 294 21.21 -13.42 14.96
C ARG A 294 21.48 -11.95 14.74
N LYS A 295 22.72 -11.54 14.42
CA LYS A 295 23.07 -10.14 14.16
C LYS A 295 22.55 -9.71 12.80
N LYS A 296 22.68 -10.57 11.78
CA LYS A 296 22.10 -10.35 10.45
C LYS A 296 20.57 -10.30 10.54
N ALA A 297 19.95 -11.25 11.25
CA ALA A 297 18.51 -11.28 11.47
C ALA A 297 18.00 -10.01 12.19
N ARG A 298 18.72 -9.54 13.21
CA ARG A 298 18.42 -8.28 13.90
C ARG A 298 18.40 -7.08 12.95
N ASN A 299 19.36 -7.01 12.03
CA ASN A 299 19.42 -5.91 11.06
C ASN A 299 18.28 -5.98 10.04
N ILE A 300 17.94 -7.19 9.56
CA ILE A 300 16.79 -7.41 8.69
C ILE A 300 15.49 -7.04 9.41
N ILE A 301 15.31 -7.45 10.66
CA ILE A 301 14.11 -7.12 11.45
C ILE A 301 13.99 -5.60 11.63
N LYS A 302 15.09 -4.92 11.97
CA LYS A 302 15.11 -3.47 12.13
C LYS A 302 14.76 -2.69 10.86
N SER A 303 15.00 -3.24 9.67
CA SER A 303 14.65 -2.57 8.42
C SER A 303 13.17 -2.72 8.04
N HIS A 304 12.40 -3.51 8.80
CA HIS A 304 10.99 -3.82 8.55
C HIS A 304 10.08 -3.45 9.74
N LEU A 305 10.60 -2.68 10.69
CA LEU A 305 9.90 -2.05 11.82
C LEU A 305 10.00 -0.54 11.70
#